data_AF-A0A0U4BEI9-F1
#
_entry.id   AF-A0A0U4BEI9-F1
#
_cell.length_a   1.000
_cell.length_b   1.000
_cell.length_c   1.000
_cell.angle_alpha   90.00
_cell.angle_beta   90.00
_cell.angle_gamma   90.00
#
_symmetry.space_group_name_H-M   'P 1'
#
loop_
_entity.id
_entity.type
_entity.pdbx_description
1 polymer ?
#
loop_
_entity_poly.entity_id
_entity_poly.type
_entity_poly.pdbx_seq_one_letter_code
_entity_poly.pdbx_strand_id
1 'polypeptide(L)'
;MAERLKVVRQARGLTQQQMADLLNVARPTVAQLEGGRHQPSNEVLETIVTELNVSRDWLWFNSGPMEDGGAPGGNVILLGKFADAEFIDCPFIPVPVRAGFVELVASEGDYGQFEMMRIYKPSPELRKAGTLVFEIDGDSMEPQLRAGMLVAVTPIPFEDIKYTVSGVYVATFGHQLTVKRIKDNDLLTKRQLVLHSDNPKAGMLTVAGEDIRGLWKVVDIIRGRVE
;
A
#
# COMPACT_ATOMS: atom_id res chain seq x y z
N MET A 1 20.79 -28.17 23.30
CA MET A 1 19.35 -28.41 23.48
C MET A 1 19.05 -28.98 24.86
N ALA A 2 19.67 -30.11 25.23
CA ALA A 2 19.46 -30.82 26.50
C ALA A 2 19.49 -29.90 27.75
N GLU A 3 20.56 -29.12 27.92
CA GLU A 3 20.67 -28.18 29.05
C GLU A 3 19.60 -27.08 29.04
N ARG A 4 19.18 -26.64 27.85
CA ARG A 4 18.14 -25.61 27.70
C ARG A 4 16.75 -26.12 28.04
N LEU A 5 16.45 -27.38 27.70
CA LEU A 5 15.20 -28.02 28.08
C LEU A 5 15.06 -28.12 29.61
N LYS A 6 16.18 -28.43 30.29
CA LYS A 6 16.25 -28.45 31.77
C LYS A 6 16.05 -27.06 32.37
N VAL A 7 16.64 -26.02 31.78
CA VAL A 7 16.45 -24.62 32.20
C VAL A 7 14.98 -24.21 32.10
N VAL A 8 14.30 -24.54 31.00
CA VAL A 8 12.87 -24.27 30.82
C VAL A 8 12.03 -24.97 31.88
N ARG A 9 12.27 -26.27 32.11
CA ARG A 9 11.55 -27.03 33.13
C ARG A 9 11.69 -26.39 34.51
N GLN A 10 12.91 -25.99 34.87
CA GLN A 10 13.18 -25.32 36.15
C GLN A 10 12.53 -23.94 36.23
N ALA A 11 12.58 -23.14 35.16
CA ALA A 11 11.93 -21.84 35.10
C ALA A 11 10.41 -21.93 35.28
N ARG A 12 9.79 -23.03 34.83
CA ARG A 12 8.35 -23.31 35.00
C ARG A 12 8.01 -24.08 36.28
N GLY A 13 8.99 -24.34 37.15
CA GLY A 13 8.78 -25.02 38.44
C GLY A 13 8.31 -26.47 38.32
N LEU A 14 8.50 -27.10 37.16
CA LEU A 14 8.00 -28.45 36.89
C LEU A 14 8.99 -29.52 37.37
N THR A 15 8.48 -30.60 37.95
CA THR A 15 9.26 -31.84 38.14
C THR A 15 9.41 -32.60 36.82
N GLN A 16 10.39 -33.51 36.73
CA GLN A 16 10.55 -34.35 35.54
C GLN A 16 9.32 -35.23 35.27
N GLN A 17 8.57 -35.63 36.31
CA GLN A 17 7.33 -36.39 36.14
C GLN A 17 6.24 -35.51 35.54
N GLN A 18 6.01 -34.31 36.10
CA GLN A 18 5.00 -33.37 35.58
C GLN A 18 5.28 -32.93 34.15
N MET A 19 6.55 -32.75 33.78
CA MET A 19 6.92 -32.47 32.40
C MET A 19 6.66 -33.67 31.48
N ALA A 20 6.87 -34.90 31.97
CA ALA A 20 6.59 -36.10 31.20
C ALA A 20 5.09 -36.27 30.94
N ASP A 21 4.28 -36.02 31.98
CA ASP A 21 2.82 -36.05 31.91
C ASP A 21 2.29 -34.97 30.92
N LEU A 22 2.86 -33.75 30.96
CA LEU A 22 2.51 -32.66 30.05
C LEU A 22 2.84 -32.97 28.58
N LEU A 23 3.99 -33.59 28.34
CA LEU A 23 4.46 -33.94 27.00
C LEU A 23 3.92 -35.29 26.50
N ASN A 24 3.10 -35.97 27.30
CA ASN A 24 2.60 -37.32 27.03
C ASN A 24 3.71 -38.35 26.71
N VAL A 25 4.82 -38.29 27.46
CA VAL A 25 5.95 -39.22 27.35
C VAL A 25 6.26 -39.88 28.69
N ALA A 26 7.04 -40.96 28.68
CA ALA A 26 7.48 -41.59 29.92
C ALA A 26 8.54 -40.72 30.65
N ARG A 27 8.52 -40.68 31.98
CA ARG A 27 9.50 -39.93 32.80
C ARG A 27 10.98 -40.21 32.42
N PRO A 28 11.41 -41.47 32.14
CA PRO A 28 12.78 -41.73 31.69
C PRO A 28 13.14 -41.02 30.39
N THR A 29 12.17 -40.80 29.49
CA THR A 29 12.35 -40.08 28.23
C THR A 29 12.74 -38.63 28.50
N VAL A 30 12.08 -37.94 29.44
CA VAL A 30 12.45 -36.57 29.82
C VAL A 30 13.86 -36.50 30.38
N ALA A 31 14.24 -37.43 31.26
CA ALA A 31 15.61 -37.48 31.80
C ALA A 31 16.67 -37.73 30.71
N GLN A 32 16.34 -38.54 29.70
CA GLN A 32 17.21 -38.80 28.54
C GLN A 32 17.33 -37.59 27.60
N LEU A 33 16.24 -36.84 27.40
CA LEU A 33 16.22 -35.59 26.64
C LEU A 33 17.05 -34.49 27.33
N GLU A 34 16.88 -34.32 28.64
CA GLU A 34 17.69 -33.38 29.46
C GLU A 34 19.16 -33.80 29.55
N GLY A 35 19.44 -35.10 29.45
CA GLY A 35 20.81 -35.65 29.41
C GLY A 35 21.43 -35.65 28.01
N GLY A 36 20.71 -35.22 26.97
CA GLY A 36 21.19 -35.16 25.59
C GLY A 36 21.49 -36.52 24.94
N ARG A 37 21.01 -37.61 25.54
CA ARG A 37 21.16 -38.98 25.01
C ARG A 37 20.14 -39.31 23.93
N HIS A 38 19.01 -38.61 23.94
CA HIS A 38 17.95 -38.74 22.95
C HIS A 38 17.57 -37.36 22.42
N GLN A 39 17.19 -37.32 21.15
CA GLN A 39 16.62 -36.14 20.50
C GLN A 39 15.09 -36.33 20.44
N PRO A 40 14.30 -35.30 20.76
CA PRO A 40 12.85 -35.45 20.74
C PRO A 40 12.36 -35.63 19.30
N SER A 41 11.28 -36.39 19.13
CA SER A 41 10.56 -36.44 17.86
C SER A 41 9.96 -35.06 17.55
N ASN A 42 9.62 -34.82 16.29
CA ASN A 42 8.95 -33.58 15.90
C ASN A 42 7.66 -33.36 16.69
N GLU A 43 6.87 -34.41 16.94
CA GLU A 43 5.64 -34.33 17.74
C GLU A 43 5.92 -33.83 19.16
N VAL A 44 6.88 -34.44 19.87
CA VAL A 44 7.25 -34.03 21.24
C VAL A 44 7.82 -32.61 21.24
N LEU A 45 8.55 -32.23 20.19
CA LEU A 45 9.09 -30.88 20.05
C LEU A 45 7.99 -29.82 19.89
N GLU A 46 6.97 -30.08 19.07
CA GLU A 46 5.82 -29.19 18.94
C GLU A 46 5.05 -29.06 20.25
N THR A 47 4.86 -30.16 20.99
CA THR A 47 4.24 -30.13 22.31
C THR A 47 5.08 -29.32 23.30
N ILE A 48 6.42 -29.43 23.28
CA ILE A 48 7.32 -28.62 24.11
C ILE A 48 7.15 -27.13 23.80
N VAL A 49 7.18 -26.76 22.51
CA VAL A 49 7.06 -25.36 22.07
C VAL A 49 5.71 -24.78 22.47
N THR A 50 4.63 -25.55 22.30
CA THR A 50 3.26 -25.13 22.57
C THR A 50 2.95 -25.05 24.06
N GLU A 51 3.18 -26.13 24.80
CA GLU A 51 2.79 -26.23 26.22
C GLU A 51 3.69 -25.40 27.15
N LEU A 52 4.97 -25.23 26.77
CA LEU A 52 5.91 -24.43 27.55
C LEU A 52 6.07 -23.01 27.01
N ASN A 53 5.41 -22.66 25.90
CA ASN A 53 5.50 -21.36 25.23
C ASN A 53 6.95 -20.89 25.05
N VAL A 54 7.80 -21.78 24.53
CA VAL A 54 9.24 -21.56 24.34
C VAL A 54 9.57 -21.53 22.86
N SER A 55 10.40 -20.58 22.45
CA SER A 55 10.82 -20.48 21.04
C SER A 55 11.61 -21.71 20.60
N ARG A 56 11.22 -22.28 19.47
CA ARG A 56 11.92 -23.41 18.84
C ARG A 56 13.38 -23.06 18.52
N ASP A 57 13.62 -21.84 18.06
CA ASP A 57 14.94 -21.36 17.64
C ASP A 57 15.88 -21.19 18.84
N TRP A 58 15.36 -20.72 19.97
CA TRP A 58 16.13 -20.68 21.21
C TRP A 58 16.47 -22.09 21.71
N LEU A 59 15.48 -22.99 21.71
CA LEU A 59 15.66 -24.35 22.20
C LEU A 59 16.70 -25.13 21.35
N TRP A 60 16.67 -24.97 20.03
CA TRP A 60 17.52 -25.71 19.10
C TRP A 60 18.85 -25.01 18.81
N PHE A 61 18.80 -23.74 18.41
CA PHE A 61 19.94 -22.98 17.89
C PHE A 61 20.55 -21.99 18.89
N ASN A 62 19.97 -21.83 20.07
CA ASN A 62 20.38 -20.82 21.06
C ASN A 62 20.33 -19.39 20.49
N SER A 63 19.40 -19.15 19.57
CA SER A 63 19.20 -17.86 18.92
C SER A 63 17.91 -17.22 19.44
N GLY A 64 17.96 -15.93 19.76
CA GLY A 64 16.79 -15.18 20.23
C GLY A 64 16.44 -15.36 21.72
N PRO A 65 15.30 -14.81 22.17
CA PRO A 65 14.81 -14.94 23.54
C PRO A 65 14.18 -16.32 23.81
N MET A 66 14.17 -16.75 25.08
CA MET A 66 13.62 -18.05 25.51
C MET A 66 12.12 -18.18 25.26
N GLU A 67 11.37 -17.08 25.44
CA GLU A 67 9.92 -17.05 25.24
C GLU A 67 9.62 -16.38 23.91
N ASP A 68 8.76 -17.01 23.11
CA ASP A 68 8.25 -16.37 21.90
C ASP A 68 7.08 -15.48 22.31
N GLY A 69 7.27 -14.16 22.19
CA GLY A 69 6.23 -13.16 22.47
C GLY A 69 5.15 -13.08 21.37
N GLY A 70 5.11 -14.06 20.46
CA GLY A 70 4.22 -14.10 19.30
C GLY A 70 3.39 -15.37 19.26
N ALA A 71 2.12 -15.22 18.93
CA ALA A 71 1.15 -16.31 18.77
C ALA A 71 1.67 -17.46 17.86
N PRO A 72 1.22 -18.71 18.09
CA PRO A 72 1.72 -19.87 17.36
C PRO A 72 1.16 -19.87 15.93
N GLY A 73 1.99 -19.52 14.95
CA GLY A 73 1.56 -19.53 13.56
C GLY A 73 2.56 -18.92 12.59
N GLY A 74 3.57 -19.71 12.22
CA GLY A 74 4.44 -19.45 11.08
C GLY A 74 5.61 -18.51 11.39
N ASN A 75 6.79 -18.87 10.88
CA ASN A 75 7.96 -17.99 10.84
C ASN A 75 7.70 -16.81 9.88
N VAL A 76 6.86 -15.88 10.30
CA VAL A 76 6.83 -14.53 9.75
C VAL A 76 7.73 -13.71 10.66
N ILE A 77 8.98 -13.53 10.24
CA ILE A 77 9.76 -12.42 10.75
C ILE A 77 9.05 -11.16 10.25
N LEU A 78 8.23 -10.54 11.10
CA LEU A 78 7.78 -9.17 10.88
C LEU A 78 9.01 -8.27 10.97
N LEU A 79 9.67 -8.08 9.83
CA LEU A 79 10.82 -7.20 9.67
C LEU A 79 10.30 -5.75 9.68
N GLY A 80 9.93 -5.30 10.87
CA GLY A 80 9.35 -3.98 11.11
C GLY A 80 7.88 -4.06 11.53
N LYS A 81 7.53 -3.34 12.59
CA LYS A 81 6.14 -2.95 12.82
C LYS A 81 5.66 -2.22 11.56
N PHE A 82 4.64 -2.71 10.86
CA PHE A 82 3.93 -1.93 9.83
C PHE A 82 3.13 -0.74 10.41
N ALA A 83 3.44 -0.32 11.65
CA ALA A 83 2.76 0.77 12.33
C ALA A 83 3.33 2.15 11.97
N ASP A 84 4.54 2.23 11.39
CA ASP A 84 5.24 3.51 11.16
C ASP A 84 5.49 3.82 9.67
N ALA A 85 4.77 3.18 8.74
CA ALA A 85 4.86 3.58 7.34
C ALA A 85 4.03 4.86 7.16
N GLU A 86 4.69 6.00 6.88
CA GLU A 86 4.03 7.25 6.53
C GLU A 86 3.06 7.01 5.36
N PHE A 87 1.82 7.46 5.48
CA PHE A 87 0.80 7.32 4.45
C PHE A 87 -0.08 8.56 4.37
N ILE A 88 -0.76 8.71 3.23
CA ILE A 88 -1.88 9.62 3.05
C ILE A 88 -3.08 8.84 2.52
N ASP A 89 -4.27 9.33 2.82
CA ASP A 89 -5.51 8.84 2.21
C ASP A 89 -5.98 9.90 1.20
N CYS A 90 -6.16 9.50 -0.06
CA CYS A 90 -6.60 10.37 -1.15
C CYS A 90 -7.93 9.88 -1.73
N PRO A 91 -8.88 10.78 -2.06
CA PRO A 91 -10.12 10.37 -2.74
C PRO A 91 -9.81 9.72 -4.10
N PHE A 92 -10.49 8.62 -4.38
CA PHE A 92 -10.32 7.82 -5.59
C PHE A 92 -11.54 7.97 -6.52
N ILE A 93 -11.25 8.33 -7.77
CA ILE A 93 -12.23 8.54 -8.84
C ILE A 93 -12.05 7.42 -9.88
N PRO A 94 -12.79 6.30 -9.74
CA PRO A 94 -12.83 5.25 -10.77
C PRO A 94 -13.60 5.72 -12.00
N VAL A 95 -13.41 5.03 -13.12
CA VAL A 95 -14.04 5.38 -14.41
C VAL A 95 -15.57 5.57 -14.32
N PRO A 96 -16.35 4.69 -13.66
CA PRO A 96 -17.82 4.79 -13.66
C PRO A 96 -18.40 6.03 -12.97
N VAL A 97 -17.64 6.69 -12.07
CA VAL A 97 -18.15 7.83 -11.27
C VAL A 97 -17.69 9.19 -11.79
N ARG A 98 -16.95 9.23 -12.90
CA ARG A 98 -16.41 10.48 -13.49
C ARG A 98 -17.49 11.49 -13.89
N ALA A 99 -18.66 11.04 -14.32
CA ALA A 99 -19.77 11.94 -14.63
C ALA A 99 -20.22 12.74 -13.39
N GLY A 100 -20.45 12.04 -12.27
CA GLY A 100 -20.78 12.69 -10.99
C GLY A 100 -19.65 13.57 -10.46
N PHE A 101 -18.39 13.22 -10.75
CA PHE A 101 -17.26 14.10 -10.44
C PHE A 101 -17.33 15.45 -11.19
N VAL A 102 -17.68 15.44 -12.49
CA VAL A 102 -17.82 16.70 -13.27
C VAL A 102 -18.92 17.59 -12.69
N GLU A 103 -20.02 17.01 -12.23
CA GLU A 103 -21.12 17.74 -11.58
C GLU A 103 -20.68 18.38 -10.25
N LEU A 104 -19.92 17.66 -9.43
CA LEU A 104 -19.39 18.17 -8.16
C LEU A 104 -18.41 19.33 -8.34
N VAL A 105 -17.55 19.24 -9.36
CA VAL A 105 -16.61 20.32 -9.70
C VAL A 105 -17.38 21.59 -10.02
N ALA A 106 -18.52 21.48 -10.71
CA ALA A 106 -19.37 22.62 -11.01
C ALA A 106 -20.06 23.23 -9.77
N SER A 107 -20.18 22.48 -8.67
CA SER A 107 -20.80 22.91 -7.42
C SER A 107 -19.81 23.19 -6.28
N GLU A 108 -18.52 23.43 -6.59
CA GLU A 108 -17.44 23.66 -5.60
C GLU A 108 -17.32 22.53 -4.55
N GLY A 109 -17.61 21.30 -4.98
CA GLY A 109 -18.01 20.20 -4.09
C GLY A 109 -16.93 19.53 -3.24
N ASP A 110 -17.41 18.99 -2.10
CA ASP A 110 -16.70 18.12 -1.17
C ASP A 110 -16.40 16.75 -1.80
N TYR A 111 -15.12 16.38 -1.87
CA TYR A 111 -14.67 15.10 -2.40
C TYR A 111 -14.81 13.93 -1.40
N GLY A 112 -15.27 14.19 -0.17
CA GLY A 112 -15.41 13.20 0.90
C GLY A 112 -16.42 12.08 0.63
N GLN A 113 -17.24 12.21 -0.42
CA GLN A 113 -18.17 11.17 -0.84
C GLN A 113 -17.52 10.04 -1.67
N PHE A 114 -16.28 10.24 -2.13
CA PHE A 114 -15.56 9.21 -2.89
C PHE A 114 -14.84 8.23 -1.96
N GLU A 115 -14.65 7.01 -2.43
CA GLU A 115 -13.81 6.03 -1.73
C GLU A 115 -12.39 6.56 -1.55
N MET A 116 -11.77 6.27 -0.41
CA MET A 116 -10.42 6.73 -0.10
C MET A 116 -9.40 5.65 -0.43
N MET A 117 -8.34 6.02 -1.15
CA MET A 117 -7.19 5.18 -1.43
C MET A 117 -6.01 5.56 -0.53
N ARG A 118 -5.45 4.56 0.14
CA ARG A 118 -4.25 4.73 0.94
C ARG A 118 -2.99 4.64 0.10
N ILE A 119 -2.17 5.68 0.12
CA ILE A 119 -0.87 5.75 -0.55
C ILE A 119 0.22 5.77 0.53
N TYR A 120 1.10 4.76 0.50
CA TYR A 120 2.23 4.66 1.41
C TYR A 120 3.46 5.36 0.85
N LYS A 121 4.27 5.95 1.74
CA LYS A 121 5.49 6.71 1.43
C LYS A 121 5.25 7.78 0.36
N PRO A 122 4.30 8.71 0.56
CA PRO A 122 3.94 9.67 -0.45
C PRO A 122 5.11 10.62 -0.78
N SER A 123 5.20 11.04 -2.03
CA SER A 123 6.10 12.13 -2.44
C SER A 123 5.58 13.49 -1.92
N PRO A 124 6.41 14.54 -1.84
CA PRO A 124 5.97 15.88 -1.42
C PRO A 124 4.79 16.41 -2.25
N GLU A 125 4.74 16.10 -3.54
CA GLU A 125 3.69 16.51 -4.46
C GLU A 125 2.33 15.90 -4.09
N LEU A 126 2.31 14.64 -3.65
CA LEU A 126 1.09 13.93 -3.23
C LEU A 126 0.50 14.50 -1.94
N ARG A 127 1.29 15.22 -1.13
CA ARG A 127 0.81 15.87 0.10
C ARG A 127 0.10 17.20 -0.15
N LYS A 128 0.04 17.67 -1.41
CA LYS A 128 -0.68 18.92 -1.73
C LYS A 128 -2.18 18.77 -1.45
N ALA A 129 -2.77 19.82 -0.89
CA ALA A 129 -4.19 19.84 -0.59
C ALA A 129 -5.03 19.60 -1.87
N GLY A 130 -6.09 18.81 -1.73
CA GLY A 130 -6.98 18.47 -2.84
C GLY A 130 -6.41 17.44 -3.82
N THR A 131 -5.31 16.73 -3.49
CA THR A 131 -4.79 15.63 -4.31
C THR A 131 -5.84 14.51 -4.43
N LEU A 132 -6.05 14.06 -5.66
CA LEU A 132 -7.00 13.01 -6.02
C LEU A 132 -6.29 11.87 -6.76
N VAL A 133 -6.87 10.68 -6.76
CA VAL A 133 -6.42 9.56 -7.60
C VAL A 133 -7.45 9.27 -8.68
N PHE A 134 -7.02 9.26 -9.93
CA PHE A 134 -7.86 8.92 -11.07
C PHE A 134 -7.44 7.59 -11.68
N GLU A 135 -8.42 6.75 -11.97
CA GLU A 135 -8.23 5.62 -12.88
C GLU A 135 -8.21 6.12 -14.33
N ILE A 136 -7.21 5.72 -15.11
CA ILE A 136 -7.06 6.05 -16.53
C ILE A 136 -7.99 5.18 -17.37
N ASP A 137 -8.66 5.81 -18.33
CA ASP A 137 -9.51 5.16 -19.33
C ASP A 137 -9.07 5.53 -20.74
N GLY A 138 -9.23 4.59 -21.67
CA GLY A 138 -8.87 4.73 -23.07
C GLY A 138 -7.36 4.69 -23.37
N ASP A 139 -7.03 4.98 -24.62
CA ASP A 139 -5.69 4.85 -25.21
C ASP A 139 -5.04 6.21 -25.53
N SER A 140 -5.71 7.32 -25.22
CA SER A 140 -5.29 8.67 -25.63
C SER A 140 -3.89 9.06 -25.13
N MET A 141 -3.48 8.54 -23.98
CA MET A 141 -2.23 8.91 -23.34
C MET A 141 -1.17 7.81 -23.44
N GLU A 142 -1.40 6.82 -24.31
CA GLU A 142 -0.42 5.80 -24.62
C GLU A 142 0.82 6.37 -25.33
N PRO A 143 2.02 5.80 -25.12
CA PRO A 143 2.28 4.59 -24.32
C PRO A 143 2.46 4.86 -22.81
N GLN A 144 2.51 6.13 -22.38
CA GLN A 144 2.87 6.52 -21.01
C GLN A 144 1.79 6.16 -19.99
N LEU A 145 0.53 6.45 -20.31
CA LEU A 145 -0.62 6.15 -19.47
C LEU A 145 -1.60 5.28 -20.24
N ARG A 146 -1.83 4.07 -19.72
CA ARG A 146 -2.71 3.05 -20.31
C ARG A 146 -3.97 2.87 -19.48
N ALA A 147 -5.03 2.35 -20.10
CA ALA A 147 -6.27 2.02 -19.42
C ALA A 147 -6.01 1.12 -18.19
N GLY A 148 -6.68 1.44 -17.07
CA GLY A 148 -6.54 0.75 -15.78
C GLY A 148 -5.34 1.18 -14.93
N MET A 149 -4.47 2.07 -15.42
CA MET A 149 -3.46 2.72 -14.56
C MET A 149 -4.13 3.70 -13.60
N LEU A 150 -3.54 3.89 -12.42
CA LEU A 150 -3.98 4.89 -11.45
C LEU A 150 -2.95 6.01 -11.39
N VAL A 151 -3.40 7.25 -11.53
CA VAL A 151 -2.56 8.44 -11.48
C VAL A 151 -3.01 9.36 -10.35
N ALA A 152 -2.06 9.96 -9.66
CA ALA A 152 -2.36 11.01 -8.70
C ALA A 152 -2.31 12.38 -9.38
N VAL A 153 -3.27 13.23 -9.04
CA VAL A 153 -3.45 14.54 -9.65
C VAL A 153 -3.66 15.61 -8.59
N THR A 154 -3.04 16.78 -8.80
CA THR A 154 -3.15 17.92 -7.89
C THR A 154 -3.91 19.07 -8.56
N PRO A 155 -4.89 19.69 -7.89
CA PRO A 155 -5.70 20.76 -8.47
C PRO A 155 -4.83 21.99 -8.77
N ILE A 156 -5.15 22.66 -9.86
CA ILE A 156 -4.60 23.96 -10.22
C ILE A 156 -5.68 25.01 -9.93
N PRO A 157 -5.41 26.01 -9.07
CA PRO A 157 -6.31 27.14 -8.87
C PRO A 157 -6.63 27.81 -10.20
N PHE A 158 -7.87 28.26 -10.40
CA PHE A 158 -8.31 28.86 -11.67
C PHE A 158 -7.43 30.04 -12.12
N GLU A 159 -6.99 30.87 -11.18
CA GLU A 159 -6.11 32.01 -11.45
C GLU A 159 -4.73 31.62 -11.98
N ASP A 160 -4.29 30.40 -11.66
CA ASP A 160 -2.98 29.84 -12.00
C ASP A 160 -2.99 29.02 -13.28
N ILE A 161 -4.16 28.66 -13.82
CA ILE A 161 -4.29 27.87 -15.06
C ILE A 161 -3.51 28.52 -16.21
N LYS A 162 -3.49 29.85 -16.29
CA LYS A 162 -2.77 30.60 -17.33
C LYS A 162 -1.24 30.57 -17.21
N TYR A 163 -0.71 30.06 -16.09
CA TYR A 163 0.72 29.92 -15.82
C TYR A 163 1.18 28.46 -15.81
N THR A 164 0.30 27.51 -16.11
CA THR A 164 0.68 26.10 -16.13
C THR A 164 1.69 25.82 -17.23
N VAL A 165 2.69 25.02 -16.87
CA VAL A 165 3.75 24.56 -17.78
C VAL A 165 3.32 23.31 -18.57
N SER A 166 4.20 22.84 -19.45
CA SER A 166 4.00 21.59 -20.17
C SER A 166 3.85 20.40 -19.21
N GLY A 167 2.90 19.51 -19.50
CA GLY A 167 2.61 18.36 -18.65
C GLY A 167 1.31 17.64 -19.02
N VAL A 168 1.01 16.55 -18.31
CA VAL A 168 -0.26 15.84 -18.43
C VAL A 168 -1.23 16.35 -17.38
N TYR A 169 -2.47 16.58 -17.80
CA TYR A 169 -3.52 17.15 -16.99
C TYR A 169 -4.82 16.37 -17.13
N VAL A 170 -5.58 16.30 -16.04
CA VAL A 170 -7.01 16.04 -16.09
C VAL A 170 -7.70 17.38 -16.27
N ALA A 171 -8.49 17.52 -17.33
CA ALA A 171 -9.23 18.74 -17.64
C ALA A 171 -10.73 18.42 -17.65
N THR A 172 -11.50 19.33 -17.06
CA THR A 172 -12.96 19.33 -17.17
C THR A 172 -13.42 20.59 -17.88
N PHE A 173 -14.33 20.43 -18.83
CA PHE A 173 -14.93 21.53 -19.59
C PHE A 173 -16.31 21.11 -20.10
N GLY A 174 -17.26 22.03 -20.09
CA GLY A 174 -18.66 21.70 -20.35
C GLY A 174 -19.15 20.56 -19.43
N HIS A 175 -19.44 19.40 -20.01
CA HIS A 175 -19.85 18.16 -19.31
C HIS A 175 -18.87 16.99 -19.54
N GLN A 176 -17.63 17.31 -19.90
CA GLN A 176 -16.60 16.33 -20.25
C GLN A 176 -15.44 16.35 -19.26
N LEU A 177 -14.83 15.18 -19.06
CA LEU A 177 -13.57 15.00 -18.36
C LEU A 177 -12.62 14.24 -19.27
N THR A 178 -11.41 14.75 -19.44
CA THR A 178 -10.38 14.10 -20.26
C THR A 178 -9.00 14.18 -19.61
N VAL A 179 -8.16 13.20 -19.89
CA VAL A 179 -6.73 13.23 -19.59
C VAL A 179 -5.98 13.59 -20.87
N LYS A 180 -5.26 14.71 -20.88
CA LYS A 180 -4.54 15.22 -22.06
C LYS A 180 -3.26 15.95 -21.66
N ARG A 181 -2.34 16.10 -22.60
CA ARG A 181 -1.14 16.91 -22.44
C ARG A 181 -1.38 18.36 -22.87
N ILE A 182 -0.95 19.29 -22.04
CA ILE A 182 -0.74 20.69 -22.44
C ILE A 182 0.73 20.80 -22.83
N LYS A 183 1.03 21.20 -24.07
CA LYS A 183 2.40 21.42 -24.55
C LYS A 183 2.81 22.87 -24.35
N ASP A 184 1.98 23.77 -24.86
CA ASP A 184 2.10 25.21 -24.78
C ASP A 184 0.81 25.79 -24.19
N ASN A 185 0.95 26.84 -23.38
CA ASN A 185 -0.18 27.49 -22.71
C ASN A 185 -0.50 28.82 -23.39
N ASP A 186 -1.38 28.75 -24.39
CA ASP A 186 -1.82 29.91 -25.17
C ASP A 186 -3.01 30.65 -24.53
N LEU A 187 -3.32 30.42 -23.25
CA LEU A 187 -4.50 30.99 -22.62
C LEU A 187 -4.46 32.53 -22.57
N LEU A 188 -3.28 33.11 -22.33
CA LEU A 188 -3.11 34.57 -22.30
C LEU A 188 -3.16 35.20 -23.70
N THR A 189 -2.67 34.49 -24.72
CA THR A 189 -2.46 35.03 -26.07
C THR A 189 -3.64 34.76 -26.99
N LYS A 190 -4.21 33.55 -26.93
CA LYS A 190 -5.28 33.06 -27.81
C LYS A 190 -6.59 32.77 -27.08
N ARG A 191 -6.64 32.95 -25.74
CA ARG A 191 -7.83 32.67 -24.90
C ARG A 191 -8.34 31.23 -25.00
N GLN A 192 -7.47 30.29 -25.35
CA GLN A 192 -7.81 28.88 -25.51
C GLN A 192 -6.67 27.99 -25.02
N LEU A 193 -7.00 26.76 -24.63
CA LEU A 193 -6.05 25.69 -24.35
C LEU A 193 -6.12 24.63 -25.44
N VAL A 194 -4.96 24.14 -25.86
CA VAL A 194 -4.85 22.99 -26.77
C VAL A 194 -4.44 21.76 -25.97
N LEU A 195 -5.32 20.77 -25.97
CA LEU A 195 -5.20 19.52 -25.24
C LEU A 195 -4.77 18.42 -26.21
N HIS A 196 -3.52 17.99 -26.13
CA HIS A 196 -2.93 16.99 -27.00
C HIS A 196 -3.07 15.58 -26.41
N SER A 197 -3.34 14.61 -27.26
CA SER A 197 -3.12 13.21 -26.91
C SER A 197 -1.64 12.87 -27.10
N ASP A 198 -1.10 11.97 -26.27
CA ASP A 198 0.25 11.44 -26.49
C ASP A 198 0.26 10.31 -27.50
N ASN A 199 -0.86 9.58 -27.62
CA ASN A 199 -1.06 8.59 -28.65
C ASN A 199 -1.12 9.29 -30.02
N PRO A 200 -0.21 8.99 -30.97
CA PRO A 200 -0.15 9.66 -32.27
C PRO A 200 -1.41 9.51 -33.13
N LYS A 201 -2.24 8.50 -32.83
CA LYS A 201 -3.51 8.25 -33.54
C LYS A 201 -4.65 9.08 -32.96
N ALA A 202 -4.53 9.50 -31.71
CA ALA A 202 -5.50 10.34 -31.03
C ALA A 202 -5.09 11.81 -31.26
N GLY A 203 -6.00 12.61 -31.83
CA GLY A 203 -5.69 13.99 -32.24
C GLY A 203 -5.50 14.96 -31.07
N MET A 204 -5.80 16.23 -31.34
CA MET A 204 -5.83 17.30 -30.33
C MET A 204 -7.24 17.88 -30.22
N LEU A 205 -7.54 18.46 -29.07
CA LEU A 205 -8.78 19.18 -28.80
C LEU A 205 -8.45 20.61 -28.39
N THR A 206 -9.12 21.59 -29.00
CA THR A 206 -9.01 22.99 -28.62
C THR A 206 -10.22 23.37 -27.78
N VAL A 207 -9.99 23.92 -26.59
CA VAL A 207 -11.03 24.31 -25.64
C VAL A 207 -10.89 25.80 -25.34
N ALA A 208 -11.99 26.55 -25.41
CA ALA A 208 -11.99 27.94 -25.01
C ALA A 208 -11.68 28.07 -23.52
N GLY A 209 -10.89 29.06 -23.14
CA GLY A 209 -10.46 29.25 -21.76
C GLY A 209 -11.60 29.41 -20.76
N GLU A 210 -12.69 30.05 -21.20
CA GLU A 210 -13.90 30.26 -20.42
C GLU A 210 -14.74 29.00 -20.19
N ASP A 211 -14.54 27.96 -21.01
CA ASP A 211 -15.23 26.68 -20.88
C ASP A 211 -14.54 25.73 -19.89
N ILE A 212 -13.30 26.03 -19.48
CA ILE A 212 -12.56 25.24 -18.51
C ILE A 212 -13.24 25.35 -17.13
N ARG A 213 -13.66 24.20 -16.59
CA ARG A 213 -14.32 24.06 -15.28
C ARG A 213 -13.41 23.51 -14.20
N GLY A 214 -12.23 23.03 -14.56
CA GLY A 214 -11.27 22.50 -13.59
C GLY A 214 -10.09 21.87 -14.29
N LEU A 215 -8.92 21.98 -13.65
CA LEU A 215 -7.67 21.46 -14.16
C LEU A 215 -6.86 20.86 -13.01
N TRP A 216 -6.37 19.63 -13.20
CA TRP A 216 -5.48 18.96 -12.26
C TRP A 216 -4.24 18.48 -12.98
N LYS A 217 -3.06 18.73 -12.42
CA LYS A 217 -1.80 18.24 -12.97
C LYS A 217 -1.56 16.81 -12.51
N VAL A 218 -1.21 15.91 -13.43
CA VAL A 218 -0.72 14.57 -13.07
C VAL A 218 0.67 14.72 -12.44
N VAL A 219 0.83 14.23 -11.21
CA VAL A 219 2.07 14.34 -10.44
C VAL A 219 2.77 13.00 -10.24
N ASP A 220 2.04 11.89 -10.27
CA ASP A 220 2.60 10.56 -10.06
C ASP A 220 1.74 9.45 -10.66
N ILE A 221 2.35 8.28 -10.91
CA ILE A 221 1.67 7.04 -11.29
C ILE A 221 1.63 6.13 -10.05
N ILE A 222 0.44 5.98 -9.46
CA ILE A 222 0.24 5.23 -8.21
C ILE A 222 0.23 3.72 -8.46
N ARG A 223 -0.37 3.30 -9.58
CA ARG A 223 -0.42 1.88 -9.95
C ARG A 223 -0.40 1.74 -11.46
N GLY A 224 0.49 0.91 -11.96
CA GLY A 224 0.52 0.52 -13.37
C GLY A 224 0.47 -1.00 -13.50
N ARG A 225 -0.07 -1.50 -14.62
CA ARG A 225 0.26 -2.87 -15.06
C ARG A 225 1.71 -2.86 -15.53
N VAL A 226 2.52 -3.72 -14.93
CA VAL A 226 3.84 -4.06 -15.47
C VAL A 226 3.59 -5.12 -16.54
N GLU A 227 3.90 -4.79 -17.78
CA GLU A 227 4.09 -5.78 -18.86
C GLU A 227 5.54 -6.24 -18.87
#